data_AF-A0A4Q4ZM07-F1
#
_entry.id   AF-A0A4Q4ZM07-F1
#
_cell.length_a   1.000
_cell.length_b   1.000
_cell.length_c   1.000
_cell.angle_alpha   90.00
_cell.angle_beta   90.00
_cell.angle_gamma   90.00
#
_symmetry.space_group_name_H-M   'P 1'
#
loop_
_entity.id
_entity.type
_entity.pdbx_description
1 polymer ?
#
loop_
_entity_poly.entity_id
_entity_poly.type
_entity_poly.pdbx_seq_one_letter_code
_entity_poly.pdbx_strand_id
1 'polypeptide(L)'
;MQLRHGESLESRGTEQVQCLRVALDSGRGGELRIEYPTAEGDPVTEYYRVTPEGTTEVYTDATKDTNSDQRWSYGECDRPTSVLDVAC
;
A
#
# COMPACT_ATOMS: atom_id res chain seq x y z
N MET A 1 1.67 5.47 7.96
CA MET A 1 2.43 6.62 7.41
C MET A 1 1.48 7.53 6.66
N GLN A 2 1.78 8.83 6.56
CA GLN A 2 0.97 9.77 5.78
C GLN A 2 1.82 10.44 4.70
N LEU A 3 1.31 10.50 3.48
CA LEU A 3 1.90 11.23 2.36
C LEU A 3 1.10 12.51 2.10
N ARG A 4 1.76 13.50 1.50
CA ARG A 4 1.09 14.69 0.96
C ARG A 4 0.70 14.45 -0.50
N HIS A 5 -0.22 15.27 -1.00
CA HIS A 5 -0.60 15.22 -2.41
C HIS A 5 0.63 15.39 -3.31
N GLY A 6 0.79 14.49 -4.29
CA GLY A 6 1.92 14.46 -5.23
C GLY A 6 3.24 13.92 -4.66
N GLU A 7 3.25 13.46 -3.40
CA GLU A 7 4.44 12.88 -2.77
C GLU A 7 4.52 11.38 -3.05
N SER A 8 5.70 10.90 -3.49
CA SER A 8 5.88 9.48 -3.75
C SER A 8 6.27 8.70 -2.50
N LEU A 9 5.77 7.48 -2.42
CA LEU A 9 6.10 6.54 -1.36
C LEU A 9 7.60 6.26 -1.29
N GLU A 10 8.30 6.21 -2.43
CA GLU A 10 9.75 6.00 -2.47
C GLU A 10 10.53 7.13 -1.80
N SER A 11 10.02 8.38 -1.85
CA SER A 11 10.70 9.55 -1.29
C SER A 11 10.52 9.70 0.22
N ARG A 12 9.39 9.25 0.76
CA ARG A 12 9.03 9.46 2.19
C ARG A 12 8.86 8.21 3.02
N GLY A 13 8.61 7.09 2.35
CA GLY A 13 8.37 5.79 2.95
C GLY A 13 9.54 4.83 2.81
N THR A 14 10.73 5.29 2.46
CA THR A 14 11.87 4.41 2.16
C THR A 14 12.12 3.40 3.28
N GLU A 15 12.11 3.84 4.55
CA GLU A 15 12.32 2.95 5.70
C GLU A 15 11.20 1.91 5.84
N GLN A 16 9.95 2.34 5.68
CA GLN A 16 8.78 1.46 5.80
C GLN A 16 8.73 0.43 4.67
N VAL A 17 9.03 0.86 3.44
CA VAL A 17 9.13 -0.01 2.26
C VAL A 17 10.27 -1.01 2.44
N GLN A 18 11.42 -0.59 2.98
CA GLN A 18 12.52 -1.50 3.29
C GLN A 18 12.14 -2.52 4.37
N CYS A 19 11.41 -2.10 5.41
CA CYS A 19 10.88 -3.02 6.42
C CYS A 19 9.98 -4.09 5.80
N LEU A 20 9.08 -3.68 4.90
CA LEU A 20 8.17 -4.61 4.21
C LEU A 20 8.91 -5.55 3.25
N ARG A 21 9.94 -5.06 2.55
CA ARG A 21 10.83 -5.90 1.72
C ARG A 21 11.56 -6.95 2.55
N VAL A 22 12.14 -6.55 3.68
CA VAL A 22 12.81 -7.48 4.60
C VAL A 22 11.81 -8.52 5.14
N ALA A 23 10.56 -8.14 5.41
CA ALA A 23 9.52 -9.08 5.81
C ALA A 23 9.29 -10.13 4.71
N LEU A 24 9.06 -9.71 3.46
CA LEU A 24 8.91 -10.59 2.30
C LEU A 24 10.10 -11.55 2.12
N ASP A 25 11.33 -11.02 2.08
CA ASP A 25 12.54 -11.81 1.86
C ASP A 25 12.79 -12.83 2.98
N SER A 26 12.36 -12.52 4.20
CA SER A 26 12.49 -13.40 5.36
C SER A 26 11.34 -14.39 5.52
N GLY A 27 10.36 -14.40 4.60
CA GLY A 27 9.14 -15.21 4.73
C GLY A 27 8.31 -14.83 5.95
N ARG A 28 8.47 -13.61 6.46
CA ARG A 28 7.67 -13.06 7.57
C ARG A 28 6.54 -12.24 6.98
N GLY A 29 5.36 -12.39 7.55
CA GLY A 29 4.27 -11.49 7.26
C GLY A 29 4.58 -10.05 7.70
N GLY A 30 4.05 -9.07 6.97
CA GLY A 30 4.23 -7.65 7.28
C GLY A 30 3.13 -6.82 6.66
N GLU A 31 2.83 -5.66 7.26
CA GLU A 31 1.83 -4.73 6.77
C GLU A 31 2.35 -3.30 6.85
N LEU A 32 2.15 -2.55 5.77
CA LEU A 32 2.42 -1.14 5.65
C LEU A 32 1.13 -0.39 5.34
N ARG A 33 0.67 0.41 6.30
CA ARG A 33 -0.46 1.33 6.14
C ARG A 33 0.01 2.72 5.69
N ILE A 34 -0.57 3.21 4.60
CA ILE A 34 -0.30 4.52 4.01
C ILE A 34 -1.62 5.26 3.89
N GLU A 35 -1.63 6.53 4.29
CA GLU A 35 -2.76 7.43 4.08
C GLU A 35 -2.28 8.60 3.23
N TYR A 36 -3.05 8.99 2.22
CA TYR A 36 -2.73 10.14 1.38
C TYR A 36 -4.00 10.88 0.96
N PRO A 37 -3.91 12.22 0.79
CA PRO A 37 -5.04 13.00 0.28
C PRO A 37 -5.18 12.86 -1.24
N THR A 38 -6.42 12.82 -1.71
CA THR A 38 -6.77 12.95 -3.13
C THR A 38 -6.54 14.39 -3.61
N ALA A 39 -6.83 14.68 -4.89
CA ALA A 39 -6.73 16.03 -5.42
C ALA A 39 -7.74 16.99 -4.75
N GLU A 40 -8.89 16.45 -4.34
CA GLU A 40 -9.98 17.12 -3.66
C GLU A 40 -9.71 17.29 -2.15
N GLY A 41 -8.71 16.56 -1.63
CA GLY A 41 -8.25 16.64 -0.24
C GLY A 41 -8.82 15.56 0.68
N ASP A 42 -9.70 14.70 0.19
CA ASP A 42 -10.23 13.58 0.96
C ASP A 42 -9.18 12.47 1.11
N PRO A 43 -9.16 11.75 2.25
CA PRO A 43 -8.14 10.74 2.48
C PRO A 43 -8.50 9.40 1.83
N VAL A 44 -7.51 8.78 1.20
CA VAL A 44 -7.49 7.37 0.83
C VAL A 44 -6.45 6.66 1.69
N THR A 45 -6.77 5.46 2.17
CA THR A 45 -5.81 4.61 2.91
C THR A 45 -5.51 3.35 2.13
N GLU A 46 -4.23 3.07 1.92
CA GLU A 46 -3.76 1.81 1.34
C GLU A 46 -3.03 0.96 2.39
N TYR A 47 -3.22 -0.35 2.29
CA TYR A 47 -2.58 -1.35 3.12
C TYR A 47 -1.81 -2.31 2.23
N TYR A 48 -0.48 -2.24 2.25
CA TYR A 48 0.39 -3.15 1.54
C TYR A 48 0.80 -4.27 2.48
N ARG A 49 0.42 -5.50 2.18
CA ARG A 49 0.70 -6.67 3.02
C ARG A 49 1.59 -7.64 2.28
N VAL A 50 2.58 -8.18 2.97
CA VAL A 50 3.34 -9.34 2.53
C VAL A 50 2.95 -10.51 3.41
N THR A 51 2.64 -11.65 2.80
CA THR A 51 2.19 -12.84 3.53
C THR A 51 3.35 -13.82 3.75
N PRO A 52 3.28 -14.69 4.78
CA PRO A 52 4.26 -15.77 4.95
C PRO A 52 4.37 -16.71 3.73
N GLU A 53 3.32 -16.78 2.92
CA GLU A 53 3.24 -17.57 1.68
C GLU A 53 4.00 -16.92 0.51
N GLY A 54 4.50 -15.69 0.68
CA GLY A 54 5.27 -14.96 -0.33
C GLY A 54 4.41 -14.21 -1.36
N THR A 55 3.16 -13.90 -1.02
CA THR A 55 2.28 -13.03 -1.82
C THR A 55 2.37 -11.59 -1.34
N THR A 56 2.00 -10.64 -2.21
CA THR A 56 1.73 -9.25 -1.80
C THR A 56 0.28 -8.90 -2.11
N GLU A 57 -0.38 -8.34 -1.12
CA GLU A 57 -1.78 -7.92 -1.16
C GLU A 57 -1.85 -6.41 -0.96
N VAL A 58 -2.73 -5.73 -1.69
CA VAL A 58 -3.08 -4.34 -1.44
C VAL A 58 -4.56 -4.20 -1.24
N TYR A 59 -4.91 -3.53 -0.14
CA TYR A 59 -6.26 -3.10 0.14
C TYR A 59 -6.31 -1.57 0.08
N THR A 60 -7.24 -1.02 -0.68
CA THR A 60 -7.47 0.42 -0.76
C THR A 60 -8.82 0.74 -0.14
N ASP A 61 -8.81 1.55 0.92
CA ASP A 61 -9.99 2.11 1.57
C ASP A 61 -10.20 3.54 1.05
N ALA A 62 -11.16 3.67 0.12
CA ALA A 62 -11.62 4.95 -0.40
C ALA A 62 -12.95 5.38 0.24
N THR A 63 -13.41 4.74 1.33
CA THR A 63 -14.73 5.03 1.94
C THR A 63 -14.88 6.45 2.47
N LYS A 64 -13.76 7.17 2.64
CA LYS A 64 -13.72 8.56 3.09
C LYS A 64 -13.52 9.56 1.94
N ASP A 65 -13.30 9.09 0.71
CA ASP A 65 -13.23 9.94 -0.47
C ASP A 65 -14.62 10.16 -1.05
N THR A 66 -15.17 11.35 -0.81
CA THR A 66 -16.55 11.70 -1.16
C THR A 66 -16.77 11.79 -2.66
N ASN A 67 -15.70 11.87 -3.45
CA ASN A 67 -15.74 11.96 -4.91
C ASN A 67 -15.42 10.62 -5.61
N SER A 68 -15.22 9.55 -4.84
CA SER A 68 -14.95 8.19 -5.34
C SER A 68 -16.19 7.29 -5.33
N ASP A 69 -16.00 6.00 -5.63
CA ASP A 69 -17.01 4.96 -5.44
C ASP A 69 -17.26 4.61 -3.96
N GLN A 70 -16.46 5.16 -3.04
CA GLN A 70 -16.54 5.03 -1.58
C GLN A 70 -16.49 3.58 -1.10
N ARG A 71 -15.62 2.78 -1.72
CA ARG A 71 -15.51 1.34 -1.44
C ARG A 71 -14.11 0.94 -1.02
N TRP A 72 -14.05 -0.30 -0.56
CA TRP A 72 -12.82 -1.06 -0.47
C TRP A 72 -12.53 -1.72 -1.81
N SER A 73 -11.27 -1.71 -2.23
CA SER A 73 -10.77 -2.52 -3.33
C SER A 73 -9.61 -3.40 -2.87
N TYR A 74 -9.34 -4.45 -3.64
CA TYR A 74 -8.32 -5.46 -3.38
C TYR A 74 -7.56 -5.76 -4.66
N GLY A 75 -6.24 -5.88 -4.55
CA GLY A 75 -5.35 -6.40 -5.59
C GLY A 75 -4.30 -7.33 -4.98
N GLU A 76 -3.86 -8.32 -5.74
CA GLU A 76 -2.86 -9.29 -5.29
C GLU A 76 -1.90 -9.69 -6.39
N CYS A 77 -0.66 -9.99 -6.01
CA CYS A 77 0.35 -10.54 -6.91
C CYS A 77 1.02 -11.77 -6.29
N ASP A 78 1.06 -12.83 -7.08
CA ASP A 78 1.94 -13.97 -6.83
C ASP A 78 3.37 -13.65 -7.27
N ARG A 79 4.35 -13.86 -6.39
CA ARG A 79 5.78 -13.62 -6.66
C ARG A 79 6.09 -12.21 -7.18
N PRO A 80 5.71 -11.17 -6.42
CA PRO A 80 5.92 -9.79 -6.82
C PRO A 80 7.42 -9.48 -6.95
N THR A 81 7.79 -8.73 -7.99
CA THR A 81 9.15 -8.19 -8.13
C THR A 81 9.38 -6.92 -7.30
N SER A 82 8.29 -6.32 -6.81
CA SER A 82 8.29 -5.15 -5.94
C SER A 82 7.06 -5.21 -5.03
N VAL A 83 7.25 -4.87 -3.74
CA VAL A 83 6.13 -4.74 -2.79
C VAL A 83 5.14 -3.63 -3.16
N LEU A 84 5.45 -2.79 -4.15
CA LEU A 84 4.64 -1.67 -4.61
C LEU A 84 3.99 -1.89 -5.98
N ASP A 85 4.38 -2.95 -6.71
CA ASP A 85 3.77 -3.32 -7.97
C ASP A 85 2.68 -4.35 -7.72
N VAL A 86 1.47 -3.87 -7.41
CA VAL A 86 0.27 -4.71 -7.24
C VAL A 86 -0.72 -4.60 -8.39
N ALA A 87 -0.34 -3.95 -9.49
CA ALA A 87 -1.10 -3.94 -10.73
C ALA A 87 -0.92 -5.27 -11.50
N CYS A 88 -1.18 -6.37 -10.81
CA CYS A 88 -1.54 -7.66 -11.39
C CYS A 88 -3.08 -7.68 -11.56
#